data_AF-A0A0Q5VQK2-F1
#
_entry.id   AF-A0A0Q5VQK2-F1
#
_cell.length_a   1.000
_cell.length_b   1.000
_cell.length_c   1.000
_cell.angle_alpha   90.00
_cell.angle_beta   90.00
_cell.angle_gamma   90.00
#
_symmetry.space_group_name_H-M   'P 1'
#
loop_
_entity.id
_entity.type
_entity.pdbx_description
1 polymer ?
#
loop_
_entity_poly.entity_id
_entity_poly.type
_entity_poly.pdbx_seq_one_letter_code
_entity_poly.pdbx_strand_id
1 'polypeptide(L)'
;MLLVALLVAGGLFFFLRGGDFTYAGRTVTEPEKVLTDGESAIDAYVSSRNGASSDDTACFYRYLDADTTDVQDDLVCGPVLFVDGDTEAQYLQLPVTPSAGSGDVTLEVAAEPSDPEPQPIGDRELLSRPDGSSPPDGAGGLEVPEPQRAEPGYTAEGPFDDVTLEAPSGPAVLAGPAARVTVTEVGEADRVGTGDDARRPAEGEVFRVFGYQLDSGIGLSNTAPSLAYRVDGGDEVPVDSALVSPGASIEGLLSVPEGATLDLVVTDGDVVQTLSLVDGTPGPDNLQVLVRENTEAAPVPAQQIPGVISAPGRVTTPFTFTVTIQSAELSYYAGTNVTALPSGPDRAFLVLDTDLVADGLSGGEGPAEYFTLTLPDGTVVPSQDLVPDPSLVGTAFDVPADFTEGTLTFGGVFTYPDTATVDFQPNTLSFAVSVPAG
;
A
#
# COMPACT_ATOMS: atom_id res chain seq x y z
N MET A 1 45.57 -68.44 -0.99
CA MET A 1 45.08 -68.36 -2.39
C MET A 1 43.55 -68.29 -2.50
N LEU A 2 42.82 -67.87 -1.45
CA LEU A 2 41.37 -67.60 -1.51
C LEU A 2 41.07 -66.10 -1.44
N LEU A 3 41.93 -65.32 -0.78
CA LEU A 3 41.77 -63.87 -0.59
C LEU A 3 41.98 -63.04 -1.89
N VAL A 4 42.79 -63.55 -2.83
CA VAL A 4 43.08 -62.87 -4.10
C VAL A 4 41.99 -63.13 -5.14
N ALA A 5 41.25 -64.23 -5.04
CA ALA A 5 40.13 -64.53 -5.94
C ALA A 5 38.87 -63.71 -5.59
N LEU A 6 38.66 -63.39 -4.31
CA LEU A 6 37.55 -62.54 -3.85
C LEU A 6 37.74 -61.06 -4.21
N LEU A 7 38.97 -60.55 -4.16
CA LEU A 7 39.30 -59.19 -4.58
C LEU A 7 39.22 -59.00 -6.11
N VAL A 8 39.53 -60.05 -6.89
CA VAL A 8 39.38 -60.01 -8.35
C VAL A 8 37.92 -60.19 -8.78
N ALA A 9 37.10 -60.95 -8.04
CA ALA A 9 35.67 -61.09 -8.33
C ALA A 9 34.87 -59.83 -8.00
N GLY A 10 35.14 -59.17 -6.85
CA GLY A 10 34.51 -57.88 -6.51
C GLY A 10 34.93 -56.75 -7.44
N GLY A 11 36.20 -56.74 -7.90
CA GLY A 11 36.69 -55.77 -8.88
C GLY A 11 36.20 -56.02 -10.32
N LEU A 12 35.94 -57.27 -10.72
CA LEU A 12 35.38 -57.58 -12.04
C LEU A 12 33.89 -57.25 -12.13
N PHE A 13 33.12 -57.42 -11.06
CA PHE A 13 31.68 -57.12 -11.07
C PHE A 13 31.41 -55.62 -11.25
N PHE A 14 32.22 -54.76 -10.60
CA PHE A 14 32.15 -53.31 -10.80
C PHE A 14 32.54 -52.87 -12.22
N PHE A 15 33.49 -53.55 -12.87
CA PHE A 15 33.90 -53.26 -14.26
C PHE A 15 32.99 -53.88 -15.34
N LEU A 16 32.14 -54.85 -14.99
CA LEU A 16 31.19 -55.53 -15.90
C LEU A 16 29.75 -54.99 -15.80
N ARG A 17 29.49 -54.02 -14.92
CA ARG A 17 28.16 -53.42 -14.71
C ARG A 17 27.68 -52.50 -15.85
N GLY A 18 28.57 -52.18 -16.80
CA GLY A 18 28.30 -51.20 -17.85
C GLY A 18 27.26 -51.69 -18.85
N GLY A 19 26.00 -51.27 -18.65
CA GLY A 19 24.94 -51.33 -19.66
C GLY A 19 23.71 -52.18 -19.32
N ASP A 20 23.77 -53.03 -18.30
CA ASP A 20 22.64 -53.89 -17.92
C ASP A 20 21.85 -53.24 -16.75
N PHE A 21 20.65 -52.74 -17.05
CA PHE A 21 19.70 -52.21 -16.07
C PHE A 21 18.50 -53.14 -15.95
N THR A 22 18.12 -53.49 -14.73
CA THR A 22 16.93 -54.30 -14.46
C THR A 22 15.96 -53.56 -13.55
N TYR A 23 14.67 -53.89 -13.61
CA TYR A 23 13.66 -53.39 -12.68
C TYR A 23 12.81 -54.58 -12.20
N ALA A 24 12.87 -54.86 -10.90
CA ALA A 24 12.30 -56.05 -10.28
C ALA A 24 12.72 -57.35 -11.00
N GLY A 25 14.01 -57.46 -11.36
CA GLY A 25 14.60 -58.60 -12.05
C GLY A 25 14.29 -58.72 -13.55
N ARG A 26 13.62 -57.73 -14.16
CA ARG A 26 13.32 -57.68 -15.61
C ARG A 26 14.24 -56.68 -16.31
N THR A 27 14.82 -57.03 -17.45
CA THR A 27 15.71 -56.14 -18.22
C THR A 27 14.96 -54.91 -18.71
N VAL A 28 15.52 -53.73 -18.46
CA VAL A 28 15.00 -52.44 -18.97
C VAL A 28 15.30 -52.35 -20.46
N THR A 29 14.26 -52.11 -21.27
CA THR A 29 14.37 -51.92 -22.71
C THR A 29 14.73 -50.48 -23.03
N GLU A 30 15.73 -50.27 -23.91
CA GLU A 30 16.18 -48.94 -24.36
C GLU A 30 16.51 -47.98 -23.19
N PRO A 31 17.43 -48.35 -22.27
CA PRO A 31 17.73 -47.54 -21.09
C PRO A 31 18.22 -46.12 -21.43
N GLU A 32 18.91 -45.93 -22.57
CA GLU A 32 19.33 -44.61 -23.06
C GLU A 32 18.13 -43.72 -23.40
N LYS A 33 17.06 -44.30 -23.94
CA LYS A 33 15.86 -43.56 -24.30
C LYS A 33 15.12 -43.06 -23.06
N VAL A 34 15.02 -43.89 -22.02
CA VAL A 34 14.40 -43.51 -20.75
C VAL A 34 15.14 -42.33 -20.11
N LEU A 35 16.48 -42.34 -20.13
CA LEU A 35 17.27 -41.21 -19.64
C LEU A 35 17.07 -39.95 -20.50
N THR A 36 17.01 -40.09 -21.83
CA THR A 36 16.75 -38.97 -22.75
C THR A 36 15.36 -38.36 -22.52
N ASP A 37 14.35 -39.20 -22.27
CA ASP A 37 12.99 -38.76 -21.94
C ASP A 37 12.97 -38.03 -20.58
N GLY A 38 13.76 -38.52 -19.61
CA GLY A 38 13.98 -37.85 -18.33
C GLY A 38 14.68 -36.50 -18.43
N GLU A 39 15.73 -36.40 -19.24
CA GLU A 39 16.45 -35.15 -19.52
C GLU A 39 15.51 -34.14 -20.20
N SER A 40 14.70 -34.60 -21.15
CA SER A 40 13.70 -33.74 -21.80
C SER A 40 12.63 -33.24 -20.83
N ALA A 41 12.18 -34.10 -19.91
CA ALA A 41 11.20 -33.73 -18.89
C ALA A 41 11.79 -32.75 -17.86
N ILE A 42 13.03 -32.98 -17.41
CA ILE A 42 13.68 -32.08 -16.45
C ILE A 42 14.00 -30.73 -17.07
N ASP A 43 14.44 -30.67 -18.32
CA ASP A 43 14.65 -29.40 -19.02
C ASP A 43 13.36 -28.58 -19.13
N ALA A 44 12.25 -29.24 -19.46
CA ALA A 44 10.95 -28.58 -19.50
C ALA A 44 10.50 -28.09 -18.12
N TYR A 45 10.73 -28.88 -17.07
CA TYR A 45 10.40 -28.53 -15.69
C TYR A 45 11.26 -27.38 -15.15
N VAL A 46 12.57 -27.40 -15.42
CA VAL A 46 13.49 -26.32 -15.05
C VAL A 46 13.11 -25.03 -15.76
N SER A 47 12.84 -25.09 -17.07
CA SER A 47 12.45 -23.92 -17.86
C SER A 47 11.11 -23.34 -17.41
N SER A 48 10.13 -24.16 -17.00
CA SER A 48 8.81 -23.65 -16.57
C SER A 48 8.87 -22.90 -15.24
N ARG A 49 9.88 -23.21 -14.42
CA ARG A 49 10.15 -22.57 -13.12
C ARG A 49 11.24 -21.50 -13.18
N ASN A 50 11.71 -21.14 -14.39
CA ASN A 50 12.83 -20.20 -14.59
C ASN A 50 14.12 -20.63 -13.85
N GLY A 51 14.33 -21.94 -13.69
CA GLY A 51 15.55 -22.48 -13.12
C GLY A 51 16.73 -22.45 -14.08
N ALA A 52 17.90 -22.82 -13.57
CA ALA A 52 19.14 -22.97 -14.30
C ALA A 52 19.52 -24.45 -14.45
N SER A 53 19.88 -24.84 -15.67
CA SER A 53 20.53 -26.10 -16.02
C SER A 53 21.80 -25.82 -16.84
N SER A 54 22.64 -26.83 -17.01
CA SER A 54 23.93 -26.74 -17.74
C SER A 54 24.10 -27.93 -18.67
N ASP A 55 25.17 -27.91 -19.46
CA ASP A 55 25.57 -29.07 -20.28
C ASP A 55 25.91 -30.32 -19.43
N ASP A 56 26.17 -30.15 -18.13
CA ASP A 56 26.41 -31.25 -17.18
C ASP A 56 25.12 -31.78 -16.53
N THR A 57 23.95 -31.15 -16.79
CA THR A 57 22.65 -31.61 -16.29
C THR A 57 22.26 -32.90 -16.99
N ALA A 58 22.10 -33.96 -16.21
CA ALA A 58 21.93 -35.32 -16.71
C ALA A 58 21.01 -36.14 -15.79
N CYS A 59 20.32 -37.14 -16.35
CA CYS A 59 19.57 -38.12 -15.57
C CYS A 59 20.39 -39.40 -15.35
N PHE A 60 20.21 -40.01 -14.18
CA PHE A 60 20.91 -41.22 -13.75
C PHE A 60 19.90 -42.23 -13.22
N TYR A 61 20.14 -43.51 -13.52
CA TYR A 61 19.50 -44.58 -12.77
C TYR A 61 20.14 -44.70 -11.41
N ARG A 62 19.32 -44.94 -10.38
CA ARG A 62 19.78 -45.28 -9.04
C ARG A 62 19.61 -46.78 -8.81
N TYR A 63 20.69 -47.50 -8.52
CA TYR A 63 20.57 -48.91 -8.13
C TYR A 63 19.93 -49.04 -6.73
N LEU A 64 19.25 -50.16 -6.48
CA LEU A 64 18.74 -50.50 -5.14
C LEU A 64 19.88 -50.71 -4.14
N ASP A 65 20.99 -51.31 -4.58
CA ASP A 65 22.21 -51.50 -3.80
C ASP A 65 23.45 -51.71 -4.69
N ALA A 66 24.63 -51.73 -4.06
CA ALA A 66 25.90 -51.87 -4.74
C ALA A 66 26.16 -53.27 -5.33
N ASP A 67 25.29 -54.27 -5.11
CA ASP A 67 25.46 -55.66 -5.57
C ASP A 67 24.40 -56.09 -6.62
N THR A 68 23.47 -55.21 -6.99
CA THR A 68 22.39 -55.50 -7.94
C THR A 68 22.39 -54.59 -9.18
N THR A 69 21.82 -55.08 -10.30
CA THR A 69 21.49 -54.26 -11.47
C THR A 69 20.07 -53.69 -11.40
N ASP A 70 19.29 -54.07 -10.37
CA ASP A 70 17.95 -53.55 -10.16
C ASP A 70 17.98 -52.08 -9.77
N VAL A 71 17.22 -51.27 -10.51
CA VAL A 71 17.09 -49.82 -10.29
C VAL A 71 15.85 -49.50 -9.45
N GLN A 72 15.87 -48.32 -8.84
CA GLN A 72 14.73 -47.73 -8.13
C GLN A 72 13.64 -47.24 -9.10
N ASP A 73 12.50 -46.82 -8.55
CA ASP A 73 11.33 -46.31 -9.28
C ASP A 73 11.41 -44.81 -9.60
N ASP A 74 12.60 -44.22 -9.51
CA ASP A 74 12.90 -42.85 -9.89
C ASP A 74 14.24 -42.74 -10.65
N LEU A 75 14.33 -41.76 -11.54
CA LEU A 75 15.58 -41.24 -12.06
C LEU A 75 16.04 -40.08 -11.16
N VAL A 76 17.36 -39.98 -10.97
CA VAL A 76 17.96 -38.83 -10.28
C VAL A 76 18.50 -37.90 -11.35
N CYS A 77 17.94 -36.70 -11.48
CA CYS A 77 18.24 -35.75 -12.56
C CYS A 77 18.81 -34.44 -12.00
N GLY A 78 19.97 -34.01 -12.50
CA GLY A 78 20.65 -32.79 -12.07
C GLY A 78 22.10 -32.71 -12.55
N PRO A 79 22.86 -31.67 -12.15
CA PRO A 79 22.46 -30.60 -11.22
C PRO A 79 21.49 -29.60 -11.87
N VAL A 80 20.57 -29.05 -11.09
CA VAL A 80 19.69 -27.92 -11.43
C VAL A 80 19.61 -26.96 -10.24
N LEU A 81 19.37 -25.68 -10.48
CA LEU A 81 19.14 -24.68 -9.44
C LEU A 81 17.90 -23.84 -9.74
N PHE A 82 17.16 -23.45 -8.71
CA PHE A 82 16.07 -22.49 -8.80
C PHE A 82 16.44 -21.23 -8.02
N VAL A 83 15.63 -20.17 -8.15
CA VAL A 83 15.83 -18.94 -7.37
C VAL A 83 15.82 -19.27 -5.88
N ASP A 84 16.75 -18.69 -5.12
CA ASP A 84 17.04 -19.05 -3.70
C ASP A 84 17.50 -20.49 -3.43
N GLY A 85 17.71 -21.29 -4.47
CA GLY A 85 18.06 -22.70 -4.35
C GLY A 85 19.40 -22.92 -3.62
N ASP A 86 19.48 -24.01 -2.87
CA ASP A 86 20.69 -24.40 -2.15
C ASP A 86 21.69 -25.07 -3.11
N THR A 87 22.91 -24.54 -3.19
CA THR A 87 24.00 -25.15 -3.96
C THR A 87 24.53 -26.46 -3.35
N GLU A 88 23.95 -26.99 -2.27
CA GLU A 88 24.21 -28.36 -1.78
C GLU A 88 23.08 -29.34 -2.17
N ALA A 89 21.95 -28.84 -2.67
CA ALA A 89 20.77 -29.63 -3.05
C ALA A 89 20.34 -29.29 -4.49
N GLN A 90 20.62 -30.19 -5.44
CA GLN A 90 20.59 -29.85 -6.89
C GLN A 90 19.95 -30.95 -7.75
N TYR A 91 19.50 -32.04 -7.16
CA TYR A 91 19.02 -33.20 -7.89
C TYR A 91 17.55 -33.43 -7.60
N LEU A 92 16.75 -33.53 -8.66
CA LEU A 92 15.34 -33.85 -8.60
C LEU A 92 15.15 -35.36 -8.85
N GLN A 93 14.14 -35.93 -8.22
CA GLN A 93 13.76 -37.33 -8.42
C GLN A 93 12.55 -37.41 -9.34
N LEU A 94 12.73 -38.02 -10.51
CA LEU A 94 11.71 -38.11 -11.54
C LEU A 94 11.13 -39.53 -11.58
N PRO A 95 9.87 -39.73 -11.16
CA PRO A 95 9.29 -41.07 -11.09
C PRO A 95 9.27 -41.78 -12.45
N VAL A 96 9.47 -43.10 -12.43
CA VAL A 96 9.31 -43.96 -13.60
C VAL A 96 8.26 -45.04 -13.35
N THR A 97 7.37 -45.24 -14.32
CA THR A 97 6.32 -46.25 -14.26
C THR A 97 6.68 -47.45 -15.16
N PRO A 98 6.79 -48.66 -14.60
CA PRO A 98 7.14 -49.84 -15.40
C PRO A 98 5.94 -50.39 -16.19
N SER A 99 6.20 -50.89 -17.40
CA SER A 99 5.21 -51.60 -18.19
C SER A 99 4.74 -52.91 -17.51
N ALA A 100 3.45 -53.23 -17.71
CA ALA A 100 2.85 -54.46 -17.21
C ALA A 100 3.26 -55.69 -18.04
N GLY A 101 3.51 -56.83 -17.38
CA GLY A 101 3.83 -58.10 -18.04
C GLY A 101 5.01 -58.85 -17.42
N SER A 102 5.42 -59.97 -18.02
CA SER A 102 6.48 -60.85 -17.51
C SER A 102 7.76 -60.88 -18.35
N GLY A 103 7.83 -60.09 -19.43
CA GLY A 103 9.03 -59.96 -20.27
C GLY A 103 9.89 -58.77 -19.87
N ASP A 104 10.73 -58.30 -20.79
CA ASP A 104 11.49 -57.05 -20.62
C ASP A 104 10.55 -55.87 -20.32
N VAL A 105 11.04 -54.92 -19.53
CA VAL A 105 10.25 -53.80 -19.02
C VAL A 105 10.63 -52.52 -19.74
N THR A 106 9.63 -51.75 -20.14
CA THR A 106 9.80 -50.36 -20.57
C THR A 106 9.45 -49.48 -19.38
N LEU A 107 10.22 -48.42 -19.15
CA LEU A 107 9.96 -47.44 -18.11
C LEU A 107 9.43 -46.17 -18.76
N GLU A 108 8.26 -45.71 -18.32
CA GLU A 108 7.68 -44.44 -18.74
C GLU A 108 8.02 -43.38 -17.70
N VAL A 109 8.64 -42.29 -18.13
CA VAL A 109 9.09 -41.21 -17.25
C VAL A 109 7.94 -40.23 -16.98
N ALA A 110 7.78 -39.82 -15.72
CA ALA A 110 6.85 -38.76 -15.35
C ALA A 110 7.31 -37.38 -15.88
N ALA A 111 6.35 -36.49 -16.13
CA ALA A 111 6.64 -35.12 -16.60
C ALA A 111 7.14 -34.18 -15.49
N GLU A 112 6.89 -34.52 -14.22
CA GLU A 112 7.20 -33.71 -13.04
C GLU A 112 7.87 -34.57 -11.97
N PRO A 113 8.79 -34.00 -11.17
CA PRO A 113 9.46 -34.71 -10.09
C PRO A 113 8.49 -35.06 -8.96
N SER A 114 8.85 -36.04 -8.14
CA SER A 114 8.09 -36.43 -6.95
C SER A 114 8.09 -35.34 -5.87
N ASP A 115 9.19 -34.60 -5.77
CA ASP A 115 9.36 -33.43 -4.93
C ASP A 115 9.77 -32.25 -5.81
N PRO A 116 9.08 -31.09 -5.73
CA PRO A 116 9.48 -29.91 -6.48
C PRO A 116 10.84 -29.35 -6.03
N GLU A 117 11.26 -29.56 -4.78
CA GLU A 117 12.53 -29.02 -4.30
C GLU A 117 13.71 -29.97 -4.59
N PRO A 118 14.79 -29.47 -5.24
CA PRO A 118 16.00 -30.24 -5.42
C PRO A 118 16.56 -30.75 -4.10
N GLN A 119 17.13 -31.94 -4.13
CA GLN A 119 17.72 -32.61 -2.98
C GLN A 119 19.23 -32.79 -3.17
N PRO A 120 20.00 -32.93 -2.08
CA PRO A 120 21.37 -33.36 -2.16
C PRO A 120 21.45 -34.72 -2.83
N ILE A 121 22.50 -34.93 -3.62
CA ILE A 121 22.77 -36.25 -4.16
C ILE A 121 23.06 -37.21 -2.99
N GLY A 122 22.36 -38.35 -2.96
CA GLY A 122 22.61 -39.41 -2.00
C GLY A 122 23.91 -40.16 -2.31
N ASP A 123 23.88 -41.49 -2.19
CA ASP A 123 25.03 -42.34 -2.50
C ASP A 123 25.39 -42.26 -4.00
N ARG A 124 26.35 -41.40 -4.36
CA ARG A 124 26.79 -41.14 -5.74
C ARG A 124 27.26 -42.42 -6.43
N GLU A 125 27.81 -43.38 -5.68
CA GLU A 125 28.27 -44.66 -6.18
C GLU A 125 27.14 -45.58 -6.68
N LEU A 126 25.89 -45.30 -6.30
CA LEU A 126 24.70 -46.03 -6.76
C LEU A 126 24.10 -45.43 -8.04
N LEU A 127 24.58 -44.26 -8.49
CA LEU A 127 24.10 -43.62 -9.71
C LEU A 127 24.88 -44.12 -10.93
N SER A 128 24.16 -44.46 -11.99
CA SER A 128 24.74 -45.10 -13.17
C SER A 128 24.03 -44.70 -14.46
N ARG A 129 24.80 -44.67 -15.55
CA ARG A 129 24.34 -44.42 -16.91
C ARG A 129 24.94 -45.45 -17.87
N PRO A 130 24.22 -45.81 -18.96
CA PRO A 130 24.75 -46.70 -19.99
C PRO A 130 26.07 -46.20 -20.61
N ASP A 131 26.25 -44.88 -20.70
CA ASP A 131 27.45 -44.23 -21.24
C ASP A 131 28.64 -44.17 -20.26
N GLY A 132 28.45 -44.61 -19.01
CA GLY A 132 29.47 -44.63 -17.97
C GLY A 132 29.84 -43.25 -17.40
N SER A 133 29.11 -42.19 -17.76
CA SER A 133 29.30 -40.88 -17.14
C SER A 133 28.82 -40.89 -15.67
N SER A 134 29.46 -40.05 -14.86
CA SER A 134 29.14 -39.89 -13.44
C SER A 134 28.60 -38.48 -13.20
N PRO A 135 27.74 -38.28 -12.20
CA PRO A 135 27.26 -36.94 -11.85
C PRO A 135 28.45 -36.00 -11.58
N PRO A 136 28.40 -34.70 -11.95
CA PRO A 136 29.43 -33.74 -11.58
C PRO A 136 29.51 -33.57 -10.06
N ASP A 137 30.66 -33.13 -9.54
CA ASP A 137 30.79 -32.75 -8.14
C ASP A 137 30.18 -31.36 -7.92
N GLY A 138 29.28 -31.23 -6.95
CA GLY A 138 28.55 -29.98 -6.71
C GLY A 138 27.68 -29.57 -7.90
N ALA A 139 27.41 -28.26 -8.02
CA ALA A 139 26.38 -27.71 -8.92
C ALA A 139 26.73 -27.73 -10.42
N GLY A 140 27.78 -28.44 -10.83
CA GLY A 140 28.22 -28.41 -12.24
C GLY A 140 28.60 -27.00 -12.72
N GLY A 141 29.02 -26.14 -11.79
CA GLY A 141 29.31 -24.73 -12.08
C GLY A 141 28.07 -23.84 -12.24
N LEU A 142 26.87 -24.34 -11.94
CA LEU A 142 25.66 -23.52 -11.90
C LEU A 142 25.74 -22.47 -10.78
N GLU A 143 25.26 -21.28 -11.09
CA GLU A 143 24.99 -20.22 -10.14
C GLU A 143 23.47 -20.17 -9.88
N VAL A 144 23.08 -19.73 -8.69
CA VAL A 144 21.66 -19.53 -8.37
C VAL A 144 21.09 -18.48 -9.33
N PRO A 145 20.02 -18.79 -10.07
CA PRO A 145 19.45 -17.85 -11.02
C PRO A 145 18.90 -16.61 -10.30
N GLU A 146 19.05 -15.45 -10.94
CA GLU A 146 18.42 -14.22 -10.44
C GLU A 146 16.89 -14.33 -10.53
N PRO A 147 16.13 -13.67 -9.62
CA PRO A 147 14.69 -13.54 -9.74
C PRO A 147 14.26 -13.02 -11.11
N GLN A 148 13.08 -13.43 -11.55
CA GLN A 148 12.53 -12.97 -12.82
C GLN A 148 12.30 -11.46 -12.77
N ARG A 149 12.67 -10.78 -13.85
CA ARG A 149 12.37 -9.36 -14.01
C ARG A 149 10.86 -9.16 -14.16
N ALA A 150 10.29 -8.24 -13.41
CA ALA A 150 8.91 -7.82 -13.58
C ALA A 150 8.71 -7.04 -14.90
N GLU A 151 7.47 -7.00 -15.37
CA GLU A 151 7.09 -6.10 -16.47
C GLU A 151 7.18 -4.62 -16.01
N PRO A 152 7.46 -3.67 -16.90
CA PRO A 152 7.43 -2.24 -16.56
C PRO A 152 6.09 -1.81 -15.97
N GLY A 153 6.09 -1.06 -14.87
CA GLY A 153 4.86 -0.65 -14.20
C GLY A 153 4.16 -1.76 -13.41
N TYR A 154 4.84 -2.89 -13.15
CA TYR A 154 4.29 -4.00 -12.36
C TYR A 154 3.74 -3.53 -11.01
N THR A 155 2.59 -4.06 -10.64
CA THR A 155 1.91 -3.79 -9.37
C THR A 155 1.67 -5.08 -8.60
N ALA A 156 1.86 -5.05 -7.29
CA ALA A 156 1.50 -6.16 -6.40
C ALA A 156 0.88 -5.65 -5.10
N GLU A 157 0.16 -6.54 -4.42
CA GLU A 157 -0.39 -6.32 -3.09
C GLU A 157 0.34 -7.22 -2.08
N GLY A 158 0.56 -6.70 -0.88
CA GLY A 158 1.32 -7.35 0.18
C GLY A 158 0.53 -8.44 0.94
N PRO A 159 1.11 -8.95 2.04
CA PRO A 159 2.28 -8.41 2.74
C PRO A 159 3.61 -8.69 2.01
N PHE A 160 4.57 -7.77 2.15
CA PHE A 160 5.96 -7.90 1.66
C PHE A 160 6.92 -8.07 2.85
N ASP A 161 6.81 -9.22 3.53
CA ASP A 161 7.56 -9.54 4.76
C ASP A 161 9.10 -9.51 4.60
N ASP A 162 9.59 -9.57 3.37
CA ASP A 162 11.00 -9.54 3.00
C ASP A 162 11.55 -8.12 2.75
N VAL A 163 10.69 -7.09 2.83
CA VAL A 163 11.06 -5.68 2.61
C VAL A 163 11.12 -4.95 3.95
N THR A 164 12.18 -4.15 4.14
CA THR A 164 12.25 -3.25 5.30
C THR A 164 11.52 -1.96 4.98
N LEU A 165 10.42 -1.70 5.67
CA LEU A 165 9.65 -0.47 5.55
C LEU A 165 9.91 0.47 6.73
N GLU A 166 9.87 1.76 6.46
CA GLU A 166 10.05 2.81 7.47
C GLU A 166 8.83 3.72 7.52
N ALA A 167 8.57 4.32 8.68
CA ALA A 167 7.55 5.35 8.78
C ALA A 167 7.94 6.58 7.92
N PRO A 168 6.99 7.21 7.22
CA PRO A 168 7.26 8.39 6.43
C PRO A 168 7.75 9.56 7.29
N SER A 169 8.50 10.47 6.67
CA SER A 169 9.13 11.61 7.37
C SER A 169 8.19 12.80 7.59
N GLY A 170 7.10 12.87 6.82
CA GLY A 170 6.10 13.93 6.87
C GLY A 170 4.85 13.57 7.69
N PRO A 171 3.86 14.48 7.74
CA PRO A 171 2.57 14.22 8.40
C PRO A 171 1.79 13.06 7.74
N ALA A 172 2.11 12.72 6.48
CA ALA A 172 1.68 11.52 5.78
C ALA A 172 0.17 11.25 5.80
N VAL A 173 -0.62 12.32 5.91
CA VAL A 173 -2.07 12.24 6.09
C VAL A 173 -2.78 13.14 5.10
N LEU A 174 -3.88 12.62 4.56
CA LEU A 174 -4.93 13.37 3.88
C LEU A 174 -6.23 13.16 4.63
N ALA A 175 -7.07 14.18 4.66
CA ALA A 175 -8.42 14.06 5.18
C ALA A 175 -9.41 14.66 4.18
N GLY A 176 -10.56 14.02 4.06
CA GLY A 176 -11.66 14.44 3.22
C GLY A 176 -13.00 14.22 3.94
N PRO A 177 -14.12 14.47 3.24
CA PRO A 177 -15.44 14.39 3.84
C PRO A 177 -15.91 12.96 4.11
N ALA A 178 -15.39 11.94 3.42
CA ALA A 178 -15.73 10.54 3.64
C ALA A 178 -14.59 9.72 4.23
N ALA A 179 -13.34 10.04 3.88
CA ALA A 179 -12.18 9.26 4.30
C ALA A 179 -11.01 10.12 4.81
N ARG A 180 -10.22 9.51 5.70
CA ARG A 180 -8.89 9.97 6.09
C ARG A 180 -7.90 8.91 5.66
N VAL A 181 -6.86 9.27 4.93
CA VAL A 181 -5.85 8.35 4.44
C VAL A 181 -4.53 8.69 5.10
N THR A 182 -3.88 7.72 5.72
CA THR A 182 -2.56 7.89 6.35
C THR A 182 -1.59 6.91 5.72
N VAL A 183 -0.53 7.40 5.06
CA VAL A 183 0.61 6.54 4.69
C VAL A 183 1.36 6.22 5.96
N THR A 184 1.47 4.94 6.27
CA THR A 184 2.07 4.45 7.52
C THR A 184 3.50 4.02 7.31
N GLU A 185 3.83 3.54 6.11
CA GLU A 185 5.08 2.87 5.80
C GLU A 185 5.47 3.15 4.35
N VAL A 186 6.76 3.35 4.10
CA VAL A 186 7.35 3.52 2.76
C VAL A 186 8.69 2.81 2.71
N GLY A 187 9.08 2.34 1.52
CA GLY A 187 10.36 1.67 1.31
C GLY A 187 10.66 1.43 -0.16
N GLU A 188 11.90 1.00 -0.40
CA GLU A 188 12.36 0.56 -1.71
C GLU A 188 12.87 -0.86 -1.61
N ALA A 189 12.68 -1.64 -2.67
CA ALA A 189 13.18 -3.00 -2.74
C ALA A 189 13.80 -3.30 -4.10
N ASP A 190 14.95 -3.98 -4.10
CA ASP A 190 15.55 -4.53 -5.32
C ASP A 190 14.92 -5.88 -5.71
N ARG A 191 14.08 -6.42 -4.83
CA ARG A 191 13.45 -7.73 -4.96
C ARG A 191 12.25 -7.83 -4.02
N VAL A 192 11.23 -8.57 -4.44
CA VAL A 192 10.18 -9.09 -3.54
C VAL A 192 9.92 -10.58 -3.78
N GLY A 193 9.43 -11.27 -2.76
CA GLY A 193 9.00 -12.67 -2.84
C GLY A 193 10.16 -13.67 -2.77
N THR A 194 9.82 -14.95 -2.74
CA THR A 194 10.77 -16.07 -2.56
C THR A 194 10.62 -17.12 -3.65
N GLY A 195 11.70 -17.86 -3.93
CA GLY A 195 11.71 -18.92 -4.93
C GLY A 195 11.26 -18.46 -6.31
N ASP A 196 10.46 -19.29 -6.99
CA ASP A 196 10.01 -19.04 -8.37
C ASP A 196 9.10 -17.81 -8.50
N ASP A 197 8.46 -17.40 -7.40
CA ASP A 197 7.59 -16.22 -7.34
C ASP A 197 8.37 -14.94 -7.07
N ALA A 198 9.66 -15.05 -6.74
CA ALA A 198 10.51 -13.88 -6.55
C ALA A 198 10.58 -13.04 -7.83
N ARG A 199 10.49 -11.72 -7.65
CA ARG A 199 10.58 -10.75 -8.73
C ARG A 199 11.63 -9.70 -8.40
N ARG A 200 12.22 -9.14 -9.44
CA ARG A 200 13.07 -7.94 -9.36
C ARG A 200 12.52 -6.85 -10.31
N PRO A 201 12.82 -5.56 -10.06
CA PRO A 201 12.30 -4.46 -10.84
C PRO A 201 12.59 -4.55 -12.34
N ALA A 202 11.76 -3.91 -13.15
CA ALA A 202 12.01 -3.75 -14.58
C ALA A 202 13.32 -2.97 -14.84
N GLU A 203 13.82 -2.97 -16.07
CA GLU A 203 15.09 -2.31 -16.37
C GLU A 203 14.97 -0.79 -16.25
N GLY A 204 15.79 -0.18 -15.39
CA GLY A 204 15.71 1.25 -15.07
C GLY A 204 14.59 1.61 -14.10
N GLU A 205 13.91 0.60 -13.54
CA GLU A 205 12.88 0.77 -12.51
C GLU A 205 13.36 0.23 -11.15
N VAL A 206 12.62 0.60 -10.13
CA VAL A 206 12.80 0.24 -8.71
C VAL A 206 11.43 -0.12 -8.15
N PHE A 207 11.36 -1.08 -7.22
CA PHE A 207 10.12 -1.31 -6.49
C PHE A 207 9.97 -0.27 -5.40
N ARG A 208 8.85 0.44 -5.43
CA ARG A 208 8.36 1.29 -4.34
C ARG A 208 7.32 0.50 -3.58
N VAL A 209 7.57 0.27 -2.31
CA VAL A 209 6.67 -0.45 -1.41
C VAL A 209 6.13 0.54 -0.40
N PHE A 210 4.83 0.48 -0.14
CA PHE A 210 4.16 1.44 0.73
C PHE A 210 3.01 0.78 1.47
N GLY A 211 2.77 1.25 2.69
CA GLY A 211 1.62 0.91 3.51
C GLY A 211 0.78 2.15 3.76
N TYR A 212 -0.55 2.03 3.67
CA TYR A 212 -1.46 3.08 4.08
C TYR A 212 -2.74 2.54 4.71
N GLN A 213 -3.30 3.34 5.62
CA GLN A 213 -4.54 3.07 6.33
C GLN A 213 -5.62 4.05 5.87
N LEU A 214 -6.84 3.53 5.68
CA LEU A 214 -8.04 4.35 5.52
C LEU A 214 -8.82 4.36 6.84
N ASP A 215 -9.15 5.55 7.31
CA ASP A 215 -10.09 5.79 8.41
C ASP A 215 -11.29 6.59 7.90
N SER A 216 -12.28 6.78 8.77
CA SER A 216 -13.38 7.71 8.48
C SER A 216 -12.85 9.14 8.32
N GLY A 217 -13.41 9.84 7.33
CA GLY A 217 -13.14 11.26 7.11
C GLY A 217 -13.73 12.15 8.20
N ILE A 218 -13.47 13.44 8.07
CA ILE A 218 -13.92 14.47 9.01
C ILE A 218 -15.30 15.06 8.65
N GLY A 219 -15.80 14.76 7.45
CA GLY A 219 -17.11 15.23 6.99
C GLY A 219 -18.23 14.23 7.26
N LEU A 220 -19.37 14.48 6.61
CA LEU A 220 -20.61 13.70 6.76
C LEU A 220 -20.95 12.90 5.50
N SER A 221 -20.00 12.73 4.58
CA SER A 221 -20.23 11.98 3.34
C SER A 221 -20.22 10.48 3.61
N ASN A 222 -21.20 9.76 3.06
CA ASN A 222 -21.23 8.30 3.07
C ASN A 222 -20.78 7.71 1.72
N THR A 223 -20.38 8.54 0.76
CA THR A 223 -19.85 8.10 -0.53
C THR A 223 -18.38 7.75 -0.34
N ALA A 224 -17.99 6.51 -0.65
CA ALA A 224 -16.59 6.11 -0.57
C ALA A 224 -15.71 6.96 -1.51
N PRO A 225 -14.47 7.29 -1.11
CA PRO A 225 -13.53 7.97 -1.99
C PRO A 225 -13.13 7.05 -3.16
N SER A 226 -12.52 7.62 -4.19
CA SER A 226 -11.74 6.85 -5.16
C SER A 226 -10.25 7.11 -4.97
N LEU A 227 -9.45 6.05 -5.02
CA LEU A 227 -7.99 6.12 -4.96
C LEU A 227 -7.37 5.69 -6.28
N ALA A 228 -6.26 6.32 -6.64
CA ALA A 228 -5.45 5.94 -7.78
C ALA A 228 -3.96 6.16 -7.49
N TYR A 229 -3.10 5.39 -8.15
CA TYR A 229 -1.66 5.62 -8.18
C TYR A 229 -1.31 6.48 -9.39
N ARG A 230 -0.38 7.43 -9.22
CA ARG A 230 0.12 8.26 -10.32
C ARG A 230 1.64 8.34 -10.28
N VAL A 231 2.27 8.04 -11.41
CA VAL A 231 3.73 8.06 -11.58
C VAL A 231 4.12 9.25 -12.46
N ASP A 232 5.05 10.09 -12.00
CA ASP A 232 5.58 11.26 -12.71
C ASP A 232 4.52 12.18 -13.35
N GLY A 233 3.36 12.33 -12.68
CA GLY A 233 2.24 13.13 -13.20
C GLY A 233 1.59 12.57 -14.46
N GLY A 234 1.83 11.29 -14.78
CA GLY A 234 1.21 10.57 -15.89
C GLY A 234 -0.25 10.17 -15.62
N ASP A 235 -0.72 9.17 -16.37
CA ASP A 235 -2.09 8.66 -16.23
C ASP A 235 -2.30 7.97 -14.87
N GLU A 236 -3.50 8.13 -14.32
CA GLU A 236 -3.89 7.53 -13.03
C GLU A 236 -4.28 6.06 -13.20
N VAL A 237 -3.69 5.20 -12.37
CA VAL A 237 -4.03 3.78 -12.28
C VAL A 237 -4.95 3.57 -11.08
N PRO A 238 -6.24 3.22 -11.28
CA PRO A 238 -7.18 3.11 -10.17
C PRO A 238 -6.81 1.98 -9.22
N VAL A 239 -6.96 2.23 -7.92
CA VAL A 239 -6.89 1.20 -6.88
C VAL A 239 -8.19 0.40 -6.90
N ASP A 240 -8.12 -0.92 -6.67
CA ASP A 240 -9.33 -1.74 -6.57
C ASP A 240 -10.24 -1.22 -5.47
N SER A 241 -11.49 -0.90 -5.84
CA SER A 241 -12.55 -0.46 -4.94
C SER A 241 -12.79 -1.39 -3.75
N ALA A 242 -12.47 -2.69 -3.84
CA ALA A 242 -12.57 -3.62 -2.73
C ALA A 242 -11.61 -3.29 -1.57
N LEU A 243 -10.50 -2.62 -1.88
CA LEU A 243 -9.50 -2.15 -0.92
C LEU A 243 -9.84 -0.77 -0.35
N VAL A 244 -10.84 -0.10 -0.90
CA VAL A 244 -11.22 1.27 -0.55
C VAL A 244 -12.39 1.24 0.44
N SER A 245 -12.11 0.83 1.68
CA SER A 245 -13.10 0.87 2.77
C SER A 245 -12.49 1.42 4.05
N PRO A 246 -13.22 2.22 4.84
CA PRO A 246 -12.74 2.67 6.15
C PRO A 246 -12.41 1.47 7.05
N GLY A 247 -11.25 1.53 7.69
CA GLY A 247 -10.64 0.45 8.47
C GLY A 247 -9.73 -0.47 7.67
N ALA A 248 -9.60 -0.29 6.35
CA ALA A 248 -8.67 -1.06 5.54
C ALA A 248 -7.23 -0.60 5.79
N SER A 249 -6.33 -1.58 5.86
CA SER A 249 -4.89 -1.41 5.80
C SER A 249 -4.42 -2.06 4.51
N ILE A 250 -3.68 -1.32 3.70
CA ILE A 250 -3.20 -1.76 2.40
C ILE A 250 -1.70 -1.66 2.40
N GLU A 251 -1.06 -2.70 1.89
CA GLU A 251 0.34 -2.70 1.54
C GLU A 251 0.44 -2.97 0.03
N GLY A 252 1.08 -2.07 -0.68
CA GLY A 252 1.16 -2.07 -2.13
C GLY A 252 2.60 -1.94 -2.60
N LEU A 253 2.84 -2.44 -3.80
CA LEU A 253 4.11 -2.32 -4.51
C LEU A 253 3.86 -1.85 -5.92
N LEU A 254 4.66 -0.87 -6.38
CA LEU A 254 4.74 -0.47 -7.78
C LEU A 254 6.19 -0.48 -8.26
N SER A 255 6.43 -1.06 -9.43
CA SER A 255 7.65 -0.88 -10.21
C SER A 255 7.56 0.45 -10.94
N VAL A 256 8.47 1.38 -10.64
CA VAL A 256 8.47 2.73 -11.22
C VAL A 256 9.88 3.11 -11.67
N PRO A 257 10.05 4.00 -12.66
CA PRO A 257 11.37 4.48 -13.06
C PRO A 257 12.17 5.03 -11.88
N GLU A 258 13.48 4.78 -11.88
CA GLU A 258 14.36 5.28 -10.83
C GLU A 258 14.30 6.82 -10.73
N GLY A 259 13.97 7.33 -9.55
CA GLY A 259 13.82 8.76 -9.29
C GLY A 259 12.46 9.36 -9.70
N ALA A 260 11.52 8.54 -10.18
CA ALA A 260 10.16 8.98 -10.44
C ALA A 260 9.42 9.36 -9.14
N THR A 261 8.53 10.34 -9.22
CA THR A 261 7.55 10.61 -8.18
C THR A 261 6.43 9.58 -8.25
N LEU A 262 5.97 9.10 -7.10
CA LEU A 262 4.82 8.21 -6.99
C LEU A 262 3.84 8.82 -5.99
N ASP A 263 2.64 9.16 -6.46
CA ASP A 263 1.58 9.75 -5.65
C ASP A 263 0.41 8.77 -5.48
N LEU A 264 -0.18 8.76 -4.29
CA LEU A 264 -1.55 8.34 -4.06
C LEU A 264 -2.48 9.53 -4.31
N VAL A 265 -3.32 9.44 -5.33
CA VAL A 265 -4.37 10.40 -5.64
C VAL A 265 -5.65 9.96 -4.95
N VAL A 266 -6.21 10.83 -4.11
CA VAL A 266 -7.47 10.61 -3.39
C VAL A 266 -8.49 11.61 -3.88
N THR A 267 -9.55 11.11 -4.50
CA THR A 267 -10.73 11.92 -4.86
C THR A 267 -11.85 11.60 -3.88
N ASP A 268 -12.25 12.58 -3.08
CA ASP A 268 -13.30 12.47 -2.08
C ASP A 268 -14.31 13.62 -2.23
N GLY A 269 -15.47 13.30 -2.83
CA GLY A 269 -16.40 14.30 -3.33
C GLY A 269 -15.81 15.09 -4.50
N ASP A 270 -15.86 16.41 -4.43
CA ASP A 270 -15.32 17.32 -5.45
C ASP A 270 -13.84 17.71 -5.19
N VAL A 271 -13.21 17.09 -4.19
CA VAL A 271 -11.84 17.40 -3.78
C VAL A 271 -10.88 16.31 -4.24
N VAL A 272 -9.82 16.72 -4.92
CA VAL A 272 -8.70 15.86 -5.30
C VAL A 272 -7.48 16.26 -4.49
N GLN A 273 -6.90 15.32 -3.75
CA GLN A 273 -5.69 15.49 -2.95
C GLN A 273 -4.67 14.42 -3.29
N THR A 274 -3.40 14.68 -3.00
CA THR A 274 -2.30 13.79 -3.38
C THR A 274 -1.34 13.59 -2.22
N LEU A 275 -0.83 12.38 -2.06
CA LEU A 275 0.14 12.04 -1.02
C LEU A 275 1.26 11.24 -1.64
N SER A 276 2.50 11.69 -1.50
CA SER A 276 3.66 10.95 -2.01
C SER A 276 3.78 9.61 -1.28
N LEU A 277 3.83 8.53 -2.05
CA LEU A 277 4.10 7.16 -1.56
C LEU A 277 5.61 6.88 -1.46
N VAL A 278 6.45 7.89 -1.66
CA VAL A 278 7.91 7.80 -1.48
C VAL A 278 8.32 8.28 -0.07
N ASP A 279 7.68 9.35 0.43
CA ASP A 279 8.09 10.01 1.68
C ASP A 279 6.93 10.48 2.56
N GLY A 280 5.68 10.32 2.12
CA GLY A 280 4.48 10.80 2.81
C GLY A 280 4.25 12.31 2.69
N THR A 281 4.96 13.03 1.80
CA THR A 281 4.75 14.46 1.63
C THR A 281 3.39 14.75 0.98
N PRO A 282 2.53 15.60 1.57
CA PRO A 282 1.29 16.04 0.94
C PRO A 282 1.56 16.91 -0.29
N GLY A 283 0.74 16.77 -1.34
CA GLY A 283 0.80 17.63 -2.51
C GLY A 283 0.43 19.10 -2.23
N PRO A 284 0.85 20.02 -3.11
CA PRO A 284 0.72 21.46 -2.89
C PRO A 284 -0.73 21.98 -2.88
N ASP A 285 -1.65 21.26 -3.54
CA ASP A 285 -3.05 21.65 -3.66
C ASP A 285 -3.95 20.99 -2.60
N ASN A 286 -3.35 20.31 -1.62
CA ASN A 286 -4.10 19.65 -0.55
C ASN A 286 -4.71 20.66 0.42
N LEU A 287 -5.85 20.29 1.01
CA LEU A 287 -6.59 21.13 1.94
C LEU A 287 -5.88 21.17 3.29
N GLN A 288 -5.10 22.23 3.54
CA GLN A 288 -4.18 22.29 4.67
C GLN A 288 -4.87 22.24 6.04
N VAL A 289 -6.09 22.78 6.14
CA VAL A 289 -6.81 22.82 7.41
C VAL A 289 -7.30 21.45 7.88
N LEU A 290 -7.50 20.48 6.96
CA LEU A 290 -8.06 19.18 7.29
C LEU A 290 -7.09 18.26 8.03
N VAL A 291 -5.80 18.58 7.98
CA VAL A 291 -4.75 17.78 8.64
C VAL A 291 -4.29 18.39 9.95
N ARG A 292 -4.85 19.53 10.37
CA ARG A 292 -4.50 20.18 11.64
C ARG A 292 -5.01 19.36 12.82
N GLU A 293 -4.16 19.20 13.83
CA GLU A 293 -4.57 18.62 15.11
C GLU A 293 -5.48 19.58 15.92
N ASN A 294 -5.26 20.89 15.76
CA ASN A 294 -5.98 21.94 16.48
C ASN A 294 -6.73 22.86 15.52
N THR A 295 -8.06 22.85 15.61
CA THR A 295 -8.97 23.71 14.83
C THR A 295 -9.83 24.63 15.70
N GLU A 296 -10.05 24.29 16.96
CA GLU A 296 -10.88 25.07 17.88
C GLU A 296 -10.10 26.19 18.57
N ALA A 297 -10.74 27.35 18.72
CA ALA A 297 -10.20 28.48 19.46
C ALA A 297 -10.36 28.31 20.97
N ALA A 298 -9.47 28.96 21.72
CA ALA A 298 -9.62 29.08 23.17
C ALA A 298 -10.92 29.82 23.53
N PRO A 299 -11.65 29.39 24.58
CA PRO A 299 -12.87 30.06 25.01
C PRO A 299 -12.65 31.54 25.34
N VAL A 300 -13.55 32.39 24.87
CA VAL A 300 -13.50 33.84 25.15
C VAL A 300 -14.63 34.23 26.10
N PRO A 301 -14.37 35.02 27.16
CA PRO A 301 -15.42 35.46 28.06
C PRO A 301 -16.50 36.29 27.35
N ALA A 302 -17.76 36.06 27.72
CA ALA A 302 -18.87 36.88 27.28
C ALA A 302 -18.68 38.35 27.69
N GLN A 303 -19.12 39.26 26.83
CA GLN A 303 -19.01 40.70 27.04
C GLN A 303 -20.36 41.38 26.87
N GLN A 304 -20.52 42.54 27.51
CA GLN A 304 -21.77 43.30 27.46
C GLN A 304 -21.60 44.59 26.67
N ILE A 305 -22.58 44.91 25.83
CA ILE A 305 -22.63 46.12 25.01
C ILE A 305 -24.00 46.79 25.12
N PRO A 306 -24.06 48.11 25.34
CA PRO A 306 -25.32 48.83 25.23
C PRO A 306 -25.74 48.94 23.77
N GLY A 307 -27.02 48.70 23.50
CA GLY A 307 -27.61 48.84 22.17
C GLY A 307 -29.03 49.35 22.25
N VAL A 308 -29.60 49.63 21.08
CA VAL A 308 -30.93 50.20 20.96
C VAL A 308 -31.73 49.41 19.93
N ILE A 309 -32.95 49.05 20.27
CA ILE A 309 -33.92 48.45 19.34
C ILE A 309 -34.93 49.52 18.95
N SER A 310 -35.14 49.70 17.65
CA SER A 310 -36.15 50.59 17.10
C SER A 310 -36.96 49.90 16.00
N ALA A 311 -38.22 50.30 15.81
CA ALA A 311 -39.05 49.80 14.73
C ALA A 311 -40.06 50.89 14.33
N PRO A 312 -40.51 50.94 13.06
CA PRO A 312 -41.48 51.93 12.61
C PRO A 312 -42.74 51.97 13.48
N GLY A 313 -43.07 53.16 13.98
CA GLY A 313 -44.24 53.38 14.84
C GLY A 313 -44.09 52.89 16.30
N ARG A 314 -42.90 52.42 16.71
CA ARG A 314 -42.60 52.06 18.10
C ARG A 314 -41.60 53.02 18.73
N VAL A 315 -41.59 53.07 20.06
CA VAL A 315 -40.60 53.84 20.81
C VAL A 315 -39.27 53.09 20.80
N THR A 316 -38.22 53.80 20.40
CA THR A 316 -36.83 53.37 20.49
C THR A 316 -36.47 53.02 21.94
N THR A 317 -36.03 51.78 22.19
CA THR A 317 -35.80 51.26 23.54
C THR A 317 -34.35 50.80 23.72
N PRO A 318 -33.62 51.30 24.74
CA PRO A 318 -32.26 50.84 25.04
C PRO A 318 -32.26 49.51 25.80
N PHE A 319 -31.28 48.67 25.51
CA PHE A 319 -31.02 47.40 26.20
C PHE A 319 -29.51 47.23 26.42
N THR A 320 -29.15 46.46 27.45
CA THR A 320 -27.81 45.86 27.52
C THR A 320 -27.90 44.51 26.83
N PHE A 321 -26.98 44.26 25.91
CA PHE A 321 -26.84 42.99 25.22
C PHE A 321 -25.64 42.25 25.78
N THR A 322 -25.77 40.96 26.01
CA THR A 322 -24.66 40.04 26.27
C THR A 322 -24.33 39.32 24.98
N VAL A 323 -23.08 39.45 24.55
CA VAL A 323 -22.53 38.76 23.37
C VAL A 323 -21.63 37.64 23.87
N THR A 324 -21.95 36.42 23.45
CA THR A 324 -21.19 35.22 23.78
C THR A 324 -20.67 34.60 22.48
N ILE A 325 -19.37 34.33 22.42
CA ILE A 325 -18.77 33.47 21.39
C ILE A 325 -18.66 32.09 22.04
N GLN A 326 -19.57 31.18 21.67
CA GLN A 326 -19.63 29.84 22.25
C GLN A 326 -18.47 28.98 21.74
N SER A 327 -18.19 29.07 20.44
CA SER A 327 -17.02 28.47 19.80
C SER A 327 -16.56 29.33 18.61
N ALA A 328 -15.29 29.14 18.25
CA ALA A 328 -14.75 29.60 16.98
C ALA A 328 -13.85 28.47 16.45
N GLU A 329 -14.14 27.93 15.27
CA GLU A 329 -13.50 26.73 14.76
C GLU A 329 -13.05 26.91 13.31
N LEU A 330 -11.83 26.46 12.99
CA LEU A 330 -11.35 26.34 11.63
C LEU A 330 -11.94 25.12 10.93
N SER A 331 -12.64 25.32 9.83
CA SER A 331 -13.23 24.24 9.04
C SER A 331 -13.23 24.55 7.55
N TYR A 332 -13.06 23.51 6.73
CA TYR A 332 -13.36 23.59 5.30
C TYR A 332 -14.82 23.20 5.00
N TYR A 333 -15.39 22.31 5.82
CA TYR A 333 -16.77 21.82 5.71
C TYR A 333 -17.60 22.34 6.90
N ALA A 334 -18.21 23.51 6.77
CA ALA A 334 -18.89 24.22 7.86
C ALA A 334 -20.28 23.65 8.27
N GLY A 335 -20.53 22.36 8.05
CA GLY A 335 -21.72 21.65 8.53
C GLY A 335 -22.76 21.30 7.45
N THR A 336 -23.87 20.71 7.90
CA THR A 336 -24.95 20.23 7.02
C THR A 336 -25.72 21.38 6.38
N ASN A 337 -25.99 21.30 5.08
CA ASN A 337 -26.70 22.30 4.27
C ASN A 337 -25.92 23.60 3.98
N VAL A 338 -24.63 23.66 4.30
CA VAL A 338 -23.73 24.73 3.84
C VAL A 338 -23.02 24.24 2.58
N THR A 339 -23.20 24.94 1.46
CA THR A 339 -22.49 24.66 0.20
C THR A 339 -21.36 25.65 -0.07
N ALA A 340 -21.21 26.67 0.78
CA ALA A 340 -20.08 27.59 0.70
C ALA A 340 -18.80 26.83 1.08
N LEU A 341 -17.72 27.12 0.36
CA LEU A 341 -16.38 26.58 0.61
C LEU A 341 -15.38 27.75 0.71
N PRO A 342 -14.28 27.59 1.46
CA PRO A 342 -13.19 28.56 1.45
C PRO A 342 -12.67 28.81 0.02
N SER A 343 -12.05 29.97 -0.19
CA SER A 343 -11.60 30.40 -1.52
C SER A 343 -10.47 29.57 -2.15
N GLY A 344 -9.81 28.69 -1.39
CA GLY A 344 -8.70 27.86 -1.87
C GLY A 344 -8.21 26.82 -0.86
N PRO A 345 -7.23 25.97 -1.24
CA PRO A 345 -6.71 24.88 -0.41
C PRO A 345 -5.86 25.36 0.79
N ASP A 346 -5.31 26.57 0.71
CA ASP A 346 -4.58 27.26 1.77
C ASP A 346 -5.50 28.11 2.66
N ARG A 347 -6.82 27.90 2.56
CA ARG A 347 -7.86 28.69 3.25
C ARG A 347 -8.76 27.80 4.10
N ALA A 348 -9.36 28.41 5.11
CA ALA A 348 -10.36 27.80 5.97
C ALA A 348 -11.44 28.83 6.31
N PHE A 349 -12.62 28.36 6.69
CA PHE A 349 -13.56 29.19 7.43
C PHE A 349 -13.22 29.16 8.91
N LEU A 350 -13.10 30.33 9.54
CA LEU A 350 -13.28 30.47 10.97
C LEU A 350 -14.78 30.63 11.23
N VAL A 351 -15.46 29.54 11.58
CA VAL A 351 -16.89 29.50 11.86
C VAL A 351 -17.13 29.89 13.31
N LEU A 352 -18.07 30.80 13.56
CA LEU A 352 -18.45 31.22 14.90
C LEU A 352 -19.81 30.65 15.29
N ASP A 353 -19.88 30.06 16.48
CA ASP A 353 -21.14 29.85 17.19
C ASP A 353 -21.31 31.00 18.20
N THR A 354 -22.40 31.74 18.08
CA THR A 354 -22.62 32.95 18.88
C THR A 354 -24.02 33.03 19.47
N ASP A 355 -24.13 33.66 20.63
CA ASP A 355 -25.42 34.00 21.23
C ASP A 355 -25.46 35.49 21.59
N LEU A 356 -26.54 36.14 21.17
CA LEU A 356 -26.84 37.54 21.42
C LEU A 356 -28.12 37.64 22.25
N VAL A 357 -27.97 38.02 23.52
CA VAL A 357 -29.08 38.11 24.47
C VAL A 357 -29.28 39.55 24.92
N ALA A 358 -30.45 40.12 24.66
CA ALA A 358 -30.86 41.38 25.27
C ALA A 358 -31.49 41.14 26.64
N ASP A 359 -31.20 42.01 27.62
CA ASP A 359 -31.76 41.92 28.97
C ASP A 359 -33.30 41.79 28.94
N GLY A 360 -33.80 40.68 29.50
CA GLY A 360 -35.23 40.39 29.60
C GLY A 360 -35.88 39.81 28.33
N LEU A 361 -35.11 39.52 27.28
CA LEU A 361 -35.54 38.85 26.05
C LEU A 361 -34.88 37.47 25.91
N SER A 362 -35.39 36.64 24.99
CA SER A 362 -34.76 35.38 24.61
C SER A 362 -33.53 35.61 23.75
N GLY A 363 -32.51 34.78 23.92
CA GLY A 363 -31.30 34.74 23.08
C GLY A 363 -31.54 34.20 21.68
N GLY A 364 -30.55 34.38 20.83
CA GLY A 364 -30.52 33.96 19.43
C GLY A 364 -29.26 34.46 18.74
N GLU A 365 -29.03 34.00 17.51
CA GLU A 365 -27.90 34.45 16.70
C GLU A 365 -28.13 35.88 16.19
N GLY A 366 -27.08 36.70 16.27
CA GLY A 366 -27.05 38.00 15.61
C GLY A 366 -26.68 37.85 14.13
N PRO A 367 -27.12 38.77 13.26
CA PRO A 367 -26.65 38.87 11.89
C PRO A 367 -25.13 38.83 11.80
N ALA A 368 -24.61 38.10 10.81
CA ALA A 368 -23.17 37.96 10.61
C ALA A 368 -22.50 39.33 10.46
N GLU A 369 -23.15 40.31 9.82
CA GLU A 369 -22.63 41.65 9.51
C GLU A 369 -22.23 42.49 10.73
N TYR A 370 -22.59 42.06 11.94
CA TYR A 370 -22.08 42.68 13.16
C TYR A 370 -20.63 42.36 13.46
N PHE A 371 -20.08 41.32 12.84
CA PHE A 371 -18.72 40.87 13.12
C PHE A 371 -17.74 41.24 12.00
N THR A 372 -16.54 41.62 12.41
CA THR A 372 -15.36 41.75 11.54
C THR A 372 -14.18 41.11 12.23
N LEU A 373 -13.27 40.49 11.48
CA LEU A 373 -12.05 39.91 12.01
C LEU A 373 -10.86 40.75 11.56
N THR A 374 -10.02 41.18 12.50
CA THR A 374 -8.73 41.81 12.18
C THR A 374 -7.61 40.80 12.39
N LEU A 375 -6.86 40.50 11.32
CA LEU A 375 -5.70 39.62 11.34
C LEU A 375 -4.48 40.35 11.94
N PRO A 376 -3.41 39.62 12.35
CA PRO A 376 -2.23 40.21 12.98
C PRO A 376 -1.47 41.21 12.10
N ASP A 377 -1.58 41.08 10.78
CA ASP A 377 -1.02 42.01 9.80
C ASP A 377 -1.85 43.30 9.64
N GLY A 378 -2.99 43.40 10.35
CA GLY A 378 -3.93 44.51 10.29
C GLY A 378 -5.00 44.38 9.19
N THR A 379 -4.99 43.29 8.41
CA THR A 379 -6.01 43.02 7.40
C THR A 379 -7.36 42.80 8.08
N VAL A 380 -8.39 43.50 7.59
CA VAL A 380 -9.76 43.35 8.08
C VAL A 380 -10.54 42.44 7.13
N VAL A 381 -11.02 41.31 7.66
CA VAL A 381 -11.83 40.34 6.96
C VAL A 381 -13.29 40.53 7.39
N PRO A 382 -14.21 40.83 6.46
CA PRO A 382 -15.63 40.89 6.78
C PRO A 382 -16.15 39.48 7.08
N SER A 383 -17.14 39.39 7.97
CA SER A 383 -17.89 38.15 8.13
C SER A 383 -18.76 37.87 6.89
N GLN A 384 -19.21 36.64 6.80
CA GLN A 384 -20.23 36.20 5.85
C GLN A 384 -21.19 35.24 6.55
N ASP A 385 -22.43 35.18 6.05
CA ASP A 385 -23.39 34.15 6.41
C ASP A 385 -23.24 32.96 5.46
N LEU A 386 -22.92 31.79 6.02
CA LEU A 386 -22.74 30.55 5.28
C LEU A 386 -24.07 29.84 4.99
N VAL A 387 -25.15 30.23 5.65
CA VAL A 387 -26.43 29.52 5.58
C VAL A 387 -27.40 30.28 4.65
N PRO A 388 -27.94 29.62 3.60
CA PRO A 388 -28.87 30.28 2.68
C PRO A 388 -30.30 30.43 3.25
N ASP A 389 -30.63 29.70 4.32
CA ASP A 389 -31.92 29.81 5.00
C ASP A 389 -31.97 31.09 5.84
N PRO A 390 -32.87 32.05 5.56
CA PRO A 390 -32.93 33.33 6.27
C PRO A 390 -33.38 33.22 7.75
N SER A 391 -33.71 32.02 8.23
CA SER A 391 -34.06 31.75 9.62
C SER A 391 -32.91 31.24 10.48
N LEU A 392 -31.73 31.03 9.88
CA LEU A 392 -30.50 30.55 10.52
C LEU A 392 -29.35 31.51 10.17
N VAL A 393 -28.30 31.61 11.00
CA VAL A 393 -27.14 32.44 10.70
C VAL A 393 -25.85 31.65 10.93
N GLY A 394 -25.13 31.34 9.86
CA GLY A 394 -23.80 30.72 9.95
C GLY A 394 -22.69 31.74 9.82
N THR A 395 -22.33 32.45 10.89
CA THR A 395 -21.29 33.48 10.83
C THR A 395 -19.91 32.86 10.62
N ALA A 396 -19.20 33.26 9.57
CA ALA A 396 -17.82 32.81 9.34
C ALA A 396 -16.93 33.86 8.67
N PHE A 397 -15.62 33.58 8.67
CA PHE A 397 -14.60 34.37 7.99
C PHE A 397 -13.74 33.45 7.12
N ASP A 398 -13.50 33.83 5.87
CA ASP A 398 -12.47 33.17 5.06
C ASP A 398 -11.09 33.66 5.53
N VAL A 399 -10.30 32.76 6.15
CA VAL A 399 -8.98 33.02 6.74
C VAL A 399 -7.93 32.07 6.19
N PRO A 400 -6.62 32.37 6.34
CA PRO A 400 -5.57 31.40 6.04
C PRO A 400 -5.78 30.10 6.82
N ALA A 401 -5.52 28.95 6.21
CA ALA A 401 -5.64 27.64 6.87
C ALA A 401 -4.67 27.50 8.07
N ASP A 402 -3.56 28.24 8.05
CA ASP A 402 -2.58 28.33 9.14
C ASP A 402 -2.95 29.38 10.22
N PHE A 403 -4.15 29.97 10.19
CA PHE A 403 -4.60 30.97 11.15
C PHE A 403 -4.42 30.51 12.60
N THR A 404 -3.79 31.34 13.43
CA THR A 404 -3.59 31.08 14.86
C THR A 404 -4.13 32.16 15.78
N GLU A 405 -4.28 33.40 15.30
CA GLU A 405 -4.75 34.50 16.13
C GLU A 405 -5.36 35.64 15.32
N GLY A 406 -6.32 36.34 15.92
CA GLY A 406 -6.93 37.54 15.38
C GLY A 406 -7.82 38.23 16.41
N THR A 407 -8.36 39.41 16.05
CA THR A 407 -9.29 40.15 16.91
C THR A 407 -10.65 40.26 16.23
N LEU A 408 -11.66 39.62 16.79
CA LEU A 408 -13.04 39.80 16.39
C LEU A 408 -13.55 41.12 16.98
N THR A 409 -14.19 41.93 16.15
CA THR A 409 -14.91 43.14 16.55
C THR A 409 -16.38 42.94 16.31
N PHE A 410 -17.19 43.16 17.35
CA PHE A 410 -18.65 43.13 17.28
C PHE A 410 -19.21 44.56 17.40
N GLY A 411 -20.16 44.91 16.53
CA GLY A 411 -20.94 46.14 16.64
C GLY A 411 -21.55 46.56 15.30
N GLY A 412 -22.10 47.77 15.24
CA GLY A 412 -22.71 48.31 14.03
C GLY A 412 -24.24 48.37 14.11
N VAL A 413 -24.88 48.36 12.94
CA VAL A 413 -26.33 48.55 12.79
C VAL A 413 -26.87 47.56 11.78
N PHE A 414 -27.94 46.84 12.12
CA PHE A 414 -28.63 45.96 11.19
C PHE A 414 -30.13 46.21 11.24
N THR A 415 -30.78 46.12 10.08
CA THR A 415 -32.24 46.20 9.95
C THR A 415 -32.79 44.88 9.47
N TYR A 416 -33.59 44.24 10.31
CA TYR A 416 -34.23 42.96 10.03
C TYR A 416 -35.32 43.10 8.96
N PRO A 417 -35.71 42.00 8.30
CA PRO A 417 -36.77 42.00 7.29
C PRO A 417 -38.12 42.52 7.78
N ASP A 418 -38.39 42.42 9.09
CA ASP A 418 -39.58 42.97 9.74
C ASP A 418 -39.51 44.48 10.02
N THR A 419 -38.44 45.14 9.53
CA THR A 419 -38.10 46.56 9.68
C THR A 419 -37.64 46.99 11.08
N ALA A 420 -37.46 46.06 12.02
CA ALA A 420 -36.79 46.38 13.27
C ALA A 420 -35.29 46.64 13.03
N THR A 421 -34.75 47.70 13.62
CA THR A 421 -33.33 48.03 13.57
C THR A 421 -32.72 47.85 14.96
N VAL A 422 -31.60 47.14 15.02
CA VAL A 422 -30.77 47.06 16.22
C VAL A 422 -29.48 47.84 15.94
N ASP A 423 -29.16 48.78 16.83
CA ASP A 423 -28.06 49.74 16.68
C ASP A 423 -27.18 49.72 17.93
N PHE A 424 -25.89 49.41 17.73
CA PHE A 424 -24.87 49.41 18.77
C PHE A 424 -23.95 50.63 18.72
N GLN A 425 -24.03 51.47 17.68
CA GLN A 425 -23.10 52.58 17.48
C GLN A 425 -23.19 53.64 18.58
N PRO A 426 -22.06 54.28 18.95
CA PRO A 426 -20.70 54.08 18.45
C PRO A 426 -19.95 52.94 19.16
N ASN A 427 -20.64 52.12 19.95
CA ASN A 427 -20.01 51.09 20.79
C ASN A 427 -19.60 49.88 19.95
N THR A 428 -18.50 49.27 20.36
CA THR A 428 -18.00 48.01 19.80
C THR A 428 -17.42 47.15 20.94
N LEU A 429 -17.40 45.85 20.75
CA LEU A 429 -16.68 44.90 21.59
C LEU A 429 -15.51 44.30 20.81
N SER A 430 -14.45 43.92 21.52
CA SER A 430 -13.30 43.24 20.94
C SER A 430 -13.03 41.94 21.67
N PHE A 431 -12.90 40.86 20.91
CA PHE A 431 -12.62 39.52 21.39
C PHE A 431 -11.32 39.04 20.75
N ALA A 432 -10.33 38.70 21.56
CA ALA A 432 -9.13 38.03 21.07
C ALA A 432 -9.46 36.57 20.80
N VAL A 433 -9.28 36.13 19.56
CA VAL A 433 -9.45 34.72 19.15
C VAL A 433 -8.07 34.14 18.95
N SER A 434 -7.83 32.96 19.52
CA SER A 434 -6.60 32.21 19.30
C SER A 434 -6.91 30.74 19.10
N VAL A 435 -6.47 30.21 17.96
CA VAL A 435 -6.50 28.78 17.62
C VAL A 435 -5.05 28.29 17.74
N PRO A 436 -4.77 27.28 18.58
CA PRO A 436 -3.41 26.76 18.69
C PRO A 436 -2.87 26.32 17.32
N ALA A 437 -1.58 26.55 17.08
CA ALA A 437 -0.91 25.98 15.92
C ALA A 437 -1.06 24.45 15.95
N GLY A 438 -1.25 23.85 14.78
CA GLY A 438 -1.48 22.42 14.58
C GLY A 438 -0.51 21.84 13.58
#